data_AF-A0A2N3E2J7-F1
#
_entry.id   AF-A0A2N3E2J7-F1
#
_cell.length_a   1.000
_cell.length_b   1.000
_cell.length_c   1.000
_cell.angle_alpha   90.00
_cell.angle_beta   90.00
_cell.angle_gamma   90.00
#
_symmetry.space_group_name_H-M   'P 1'
#
loop_
_entity.id
_entity.type
_entity.pdbx_description
1 polymer ?
#
loop_
_entity_poly.entity_id
_entity_poly.type
_entity_poly.pdbx_seq_one_letter_code
_entity_poly.pdbx_strand_id
1 'polypeptide(L)'
;MSRFSPQDRELRRAMATFRKSGTIGMYRDKFIAGMRANGYEADFAERCFKQIEGFADYGFPESHAASFALLAYVSAWLKHHYPDVFCAAILNAQPMGFYAAAQLVRDAREHGVEICEVDVNHSDWDCTLERRTGDKCAVRLGLRQVKGFQEASGRIVEERRGGGLDSVRHFWLRTGLGPRVIERLADADAFRSLGLDRR
;
A
#
# COMPACT_ATOMS: atom_id res chain seq x y z
N MET A 1 -23.18 -22.83 27.00
CA MET A 1 -23.10 -21.36 26.86
C MET A 1 -24.51 -20.85 26.57
N SER A 2 -25.00 -19.91 27.36
CA SER A 2 -26.40 -19.47 27.43
C SER A 2 -27.05 -19.23 26.06
N ARG A 3 -28.28 -19.71 25.89
CA ARG A 3 -29.11 -19.46 24.70
C ARG A 3 -29.50 -17.97 24.67
N PHE A 4 -28.68 -17.17 24.03
CA PHE A 4 -28.96 -15.77 23.76
C PHE A 4 -29.90 -15.63 22.54
N SER A 5 -30.97 -14.85 22.71
CA SER A 5 -32.01 -14.54 21.71
C SER A 5 -31.52 -13.42 20.76
N PRO A 6 -32.15 -13.19 19.59
CA PRO A 6 -31.85 -12.04 18.73
C PRO A 6 -31.85 -10.67 19.44
N GLN A 7 -32.52 -10.54 20.59
CA GLN A 7 -32.49 -9.36 21.46
C GLN A 7 -31.12 -9.14 22.15
N ASP A 8 -30.28 -10.16 22.28
CA ASP A 8 -28.94 -10.05 22.88
C ASP A 8 -27.89 -9.47 21.91
N ARG A 9 -28.23 -9.27 20.63
CA ARG A 9 -27.43 -8.41 19.73
C ARG A 9 -27.40 -6.96 20.22
N GLU A 10 -28.42 -6.57 20.96
CA GLU A 10 -28.51 -5.28 21.66
C GLU A 10 -27.51 -5.21 22.82
N LEU A 11 -27.15 -6.35 23.44
CA LEU A 11 -26.06 -6.45 24.43
C LEU A 11 -24.74 -6.02 23.78
N ARG A 12 -24.33 -6.62 22.66
CA ARG A 12 -23.10 -6.23 21.94
C ARG A 12 -23.08 -4.76 21.50
N ARG A 13 -24.23 -4.21 21.10
CA ARG A 13 -24.37 -2.77 20.77
C ARG A 13 -24.28 -1.89 22.02
N ALA A 14 -24.93 -2.27 23.11
CA ALA A 14 -24.85 -1.58 24.40
C ALA A 14 -23.45 -1.65 25.02
N MET A 15 -22.72 -2.73 24.75
CA MET A 15 -21.32 -2.90 25.09
C MET A 15 -20.43 -1.90 24.31
N ALA A 16 -20.61 -1.73 23.00
CA ALA A 16 -19.86 -0.68 22.28
C ALA A 16 -20.16 0.75 22.80
N THR A 17 -21.32 0.96 23.42
CA THR A 17 -21.74 2.23 24.05
C THR A 17 -21.43 2.28 25.57
N PHE A 18 -20.69 1.30 26.11
CA PHE A 18 -20.42 1.06 27.55
C PHE A 18 -20.04 2.29 28.36
N ARG A 19 -19.35 3.24 27.73
CA ARG A 19 -18.76 4.40 28.43
C ARG A 19 -19.76 5.52 28.71
N LYS A 20 -20.89 5.62 28.00
CA LYS A 20 -21.77 6.80 28.08
C LYS A 20 -23.00 6.67 28.99
N SER A 21 -23.37 5.46 29.43
CA SER A 21 -24.75 5.22 29.91
C SER A 21 -24.88 4.61 31.32
N GLY A 22 -23.80 4.25 32.02
CA GLY A 22 -23.89 3.73 33.40
C GLY A 22 -24.63 2.39 33.56
N THR A 23 -24.89 1.67 32.47
CA THR A 23 -25.72 0.45 32.41
C THR A 23 -24.98 -0.85 32.73
N ILE A 24 -23.69 -0.79 33.11
CA ILE A 24 -22.83 -1.97 33.38
C ILE A 24 -23.42 -2.88 34.47
N GLY A 25 -23.92 -2.31 35.57
CA GLY A 25 -24.47 -3.08 36.69
C GLY A 25 -25.70 -3.91 36.30
N MET A 26 -26.60 -3.36 35.47
CA MET A 26 -27.82 -4.05 35.04
C MET A 26 -27.52 -5.29 34.18
N TYR A 27 -26.50 -5.20 33.31
CA TYR A 27 -26.09 -6.32 32.46
C TYR A 27 -25.27 -7.36 33.22
N ARG A 28 -24.53 -6.96 34.26
CA ARG A 28 -23.82 -7.86 35.17
C ARG A 28 -24.80 -8.82 35.85
N ASP A 29 -25.82 -8.29 36.49
CA ASP A 29 -26.77 -9.11 37.26
C ASP A 29 -27.59 -10.02 36.34
N LYS A 30 -28.01 -9.52 35.17
CA LYS A 30 -28.71 -10.33 34.16
C LYS A 30 -27.83 -11.46 33.62
N PHE A 31 -26.54 -11.21 33.37
CA PHE A 31 -25.59 -12.21 32.90
C PHE A 31 -25.34 -13.29 33.95
N ILE A 32 -25.08 -12.91 35.20
CA ILE A 32 -24.84 -13.86 36.31
C ILE A 32 -26.09 -14.70 36.56
N ALA A 33 -27.28 -14.08 36.63
CA ALA A 33 -28.54 -14.81 36.79
C ALA A 33 -28.78 -15.80 35.65
N GLY A 34 -28.50 -15.40 34.40
CA GLY A 34 -28.59 -16.28 33.24
C GLY A 34 -27.62 -17.46 33.29
N MET A 35 -26.38 -17.27 33.75
CA MET A 35 -25.44 -18.38 33.93
C MET A 35 -25.84 -19.32 35.07
N ARG A 36 -26.32 -18.78 36.20
CA ARG A 36 -26.84 -19.59 37.31
C ARG A 36 -28.05 -20.44 36.90
N ALA A 37 -28.97 -19.88 36.12
CA ALA A 37 -30.11 -20.62 35.57
C ALA A 37 -29.70 -21.76 34.63
N ASN A 38 -28.50 -21.69 34.04
CA ASN A 38 -27.91 -22.74 33.21
C ASN A 38 -27.01 -23.71 34.02
N GLY A 39 -27.02 -23.64 35.36
CA GLY A 39 -26.29 -24.55 36.24
C GLY A 39 -24.82 -24.19 36.48
N TYR A 40 -24.39 -22.96 36.18
CA TYR A 40 -23.04 -22.50 36.47
C TYR A 40 -22.94 -21.86 37.87
N GLU A 41 -21.82 -22.10 38.55
CA GLU A 41 -21.51 -21.47 39.84
C GLU A 41 -21.36 -19.95 39.74
N ALA A 42 -21.77 -19.24 40.81
CA ALA A 42 -21.78 -17.78 40.84
C ALA A 42 -20.38 -17.18 40.64
N ASP A 43 -19.38 -17.72 41.35
CA ASP A 43 -17.99 -17.27 41.24
C ASP A 43 -17.43 -17.43 39.82
N PHE A 44 -17.86 -18.47 39.10
CA PHE A 44 -17.46 -18.69 37.72
C PHE A 44 -18.09 -17.63 36.79
N ALA A 45 -19.39 -17.37 36.95
CA ALA A 45 -20.09 -16.35 36.18
C ALA A 45 -19.51 -14.94 36.40
N GLU A 46 -19.15 -14.60 37.64
CA GLU A 46 -18.51 -13.32 37.97
C GLU A 46 -17.14 -13.15 37.32
N ARG A 47 -16.31 -14.22 37.32
CA ARG A 47 -15.02 -14.20 36.63
C ARG A 47 -15.18 -14.03 35.12
N CYS A 48 -16.14 -14.71 34.50
CA CYS A 48 -16.44 -14.53 33.08
C CYS A 48 -16.88 -13.11 32.75
N PHE A 49 -17.73 -12.50 33.58
CA PHE A 49 -18.16 -11.12 33.35
C PHE A 49 -16.99 -10.13 33.47
N LYS A 50 -16.10 -10.30 34.46
CA LYS A 50 -14.88 -9.48 34.60
C LYS A 50 -13.96 -9.56 33.38
N GLN A 51 -13.83 -10.73 32.74
CA GLN A 51 -13.07 -10.87 31.49
C GLN A 51 -13.72 -10.12 30.32
N ILE A 52 -15.04 -10.17 30.24
CA ILE A 52 -15.81 -9.45 29.21
C ILE A 52 -15.68 -7.92 29.40
N GLU A 53 -15.72 -7.46 30.64
CA GLU A 53 -15.51 -6.05 31.01
C GLU A 53 -14.09 -5.60 30.62
N GLY A 54 -13.06 -6.38 30.92
CA GLY A 54 -11.69 -6.08 30.48
C GLY A 54 -11.49 -6.11 28.96
N PHE A 55 -12.26 -6.92 28.23
CA PHE A 55 -12.23 -6.96 26.76
C PHE A 55 -12.96 -5.77 26.13
N ALA A 56 -13.89 -5.12 26.83
CA ALA A 56 -14.63 -3.98 26.30
C ALA A 56 -13.74 -2.77 25.98
N ASP A 57 -12.64 -2.60 26.73
CA ASP A 57 -11.70 -1.49 26.53
C ASP A 57 -10.74 -1.67 25.34
N TYR A 58 -10.52 -2.92 24.91
CA TYR A 58 -9.57 -3.27 23.83
C TYR A 58 -10.19 -4.05 22.67
N GLY A 59 -11.50 -4.32 22.73
CA GLY A 59 -12.21 -5.11 21.75
C GLY A 59 -12.26 -4.42 20.39
N PHE A 60 -11.73 -5.08 19.36
CA PHE A 60 -11.76 -4.57 17.99
C PHE A 60 -12.88 -5.23 17.17
N PRO A 61 -13.62 -4.49 16.31
CA PRO A 61 -14.65 -5.08 15.47
C PRO A 61 -14.06 -6.10 14.49
N GLU A 62 -14.45 -7.38 14.64
CA GLU A 62 -13.96 -8.48 13.80
C GLU A 62 -14.21 -8.23 12.31
N SER A 63 -15.36 -7.69 11.93
CA SER A 63 -15.67 -7.38 10.52
C SER A 63 -14.75 -6.33 9.92
N HIS A 64 -14.29 -5.36 10.73
CA HIS A 64 -13.31 -4.36 10.33
C HIS A 64 -11.93 -5.01 10.23
N ALA A 65 -11.53 -5.85 11.19
CA ALA A 65 -10.24 -6.53 11.14
C ALA A 65 -10.15 -7.44 9.91
N ALA A 66 -11.21 -8.20 9.62
CA ALA A 66 -11.25 -9.12 8.49
C ALA A 66 -11.10 -8.41 7.13
N SER A 67 -11.74 -7.26 6.93
CA SER A 67 -11.64 -6.53 5.67
C SER A 67 -10.22 -5.98 5.42
N PHE A 68 -9.56 -5.43 6.44
CA PHE A 68 -8.16 -4.99 6.33
C PHE A 68 -7.18 -6.16 6.21
N ALA A 69 -7.42 -7.26 6.94
CA ALA A 69 -6.59 -8.46 6.85
C ALA A 69 -6.59 -9.05 5.43
N LEU A 70 -7.74 -9.04 4.75
CA LEU A 70 -7.83 -9.48 3.36
C LEU A 70 -6.97 -8.61 2.44
N LEU A 71 -7.04 -7.28 2.56
CA LEU A 71 -6.22 -6.36 1.75
C LEU A 71 -4.72 -6.55 2.01
N ALA A 72 -4.34 -6.68 3.29
CA ALA A 72 -2.96 -6.94 3.68
C ALA A 72 -2.45 -8.28 3.13
N TYR A 73 -3.27 -9.33 3.21
CA TYR A 73 -2.94 -10.66 2.69
C TYR A 73 -2.76 -10.65 1.18
N VAL A 74 -3.72 -10.07 0.42
CA VAL A 74 -3.62 -9.98 -1.04
C VAL A 74 -2.39 -9.18 -1.46
N SER A 75 -2.10 -8.07 -0.76
CA SER A 75 -0.91 -7.25 -1.04
C SER A 75 0.38 -8.02 -0.77
N ALA A 76 0.46 -8.75 0.33
CA ALA A 76 1.61 -9.58 0.69
C ALA A 76 1.80 -10.75 -0.30
N TRP A 77 0.70 -11.37 -0.73
CA TRP A 77 0.72 -12.43 -1.73
C TRP A 77 1.24 -11.93 -3.08
N LEU A 78 0.75 -10.79 -3.56
CA LEU A 78 1.25 -10.15 -4.78
C LEU A 78 2.72 -9.79 -4.67
N LYS A 79 3.14 -9.20 -3.55
CA LYS A 79 4.55 -8.87 -3.30
C LYS A 79 5.45 -10.10 -3.28
N HIS A 80 4.99 -11.22 -2.71
CA HIS A 80 5.76 -12.46 -2.63
C HIS A 80 5.93 -13.12 -4.00
N HIS A 81 4.86 -13.22 -4.78
CA HIS A 81 4.85 -13.95 -6.06
C HIS A 81 5.22 -13.10 -7.28
N TYR A 82 4.86 -11.81 -7.27
CA TYR A 82 5.06 -10.86 -8.38
C TYR A 82 5.65 -9.53 -7.87
N PRO A 83 6.84 -9.54 -7.26
CA PRO A 83 7.45 -8.33 -6.68
C PRO A 83 7.73 -7.24 -7.73
N ASP A 84 7.98 -7.62 -8.98
CA ASP A 84 8.18 -6.74 -10.13
C ASP A 84 6.89 -5.98 -10.49
N VAL A 85 5.79 -6.70 -10.67
CA VAL A 85 4.46 -6.12 -10.96
C VAL A 85 4.01 -5.26 -9.78
N PHE A 86 4.18 -5.75 -8.56
CA PHE A 86 3.80 -5.03 -7.34
C PHE A 86 4.55 -3.70 -7.23
N CYS A 87 5.87 -3.70 -7.45
CA CYS A 87 6.69 -2.49 -7.42
C CYS A 87 6.23 -1.47 -8.46
N ALA A 88 6.09 -1.88 -9.73
CA ALA A 88 5.66 -0.99 -10.81
C ALA A 88 4.27 -0.39 -10.53
N ALA A 89 3.31 -1.22 -10.08
CA ALA A 89 1.96 -0.78 -9.77
C ALA A 89 1.92 0.21 -8.61
N ILE A 90 2.63 -0.07 -7.51
CA ILE A 90 2.67 0.80 -6.34
C ILE A 90 3.37 2.13 -6.67
N LEU A 91 4.46 2.11 -7.45
CA LEU A 91 5.14 3.34 -7.90
C LEU A 91 4.22 4.21 -8.77
N ASN A 92 3.39 3.59 -9.61
CA ASN A 92 2.46 4.30 -10.48
C ASN A 92 1.21 4.81 -9.73
N ALA A 93 0.86 4.21 -8.59
CA ALA A 93 -0.24 4.65 -7.74
C ALA A 93 0.13 5.81 -6.79
N GLN A 94 1.41 6.22 -6.71
CA GLN A 94 1.85 7.34 -5.87
C GLN A 94 1.21 8.69 -6.30
N PRO A 95 0.96 9.62 -5.36
CA PRO A 95 1.33 9.60 -3.95
C PRO A 95 0.33 8.83 -3.06
N MET A 96 0.78 7.80 -2.34
CA MET A 96 -0.05 7.04 -1.37
C MET A 96 0.29 7.32 0.10
N GLY A 97 1.21 8.25 0.38
CA GLY A 97 1.49 8.78 1.73
C GLY A 97 2.27 7.88 2.69
N PHE A 98 2.39 6.57 2.42
CA PHE A 98 3.02 5.62 3.36
C PHE A 98 4.47 5.24 3.06
N TYR A 99 4.85 5.16 1.78
CA TYR A 99 6.18 4.67 1.37
C TYR A 99 6.83 5.62 0.39
N ALA A 100 8.10 5.96 0.63
CA ALA A 100 8.90 6.71 -0.32
C ALA A 100 9.26 5.81 -1.52
N ALA A 101 9.29 6.38 -2.73
CA ALA A 101 9.64 5.64 -3.95
C ALA A 101 10.98 4.89 -3.82
N ALA A 102 11.99 5.51 -3.20
CA ALA A 102 13.29 4.88 -2.95
C ALA A 102 13.20 3.62 -2.07
N GLN A 103 12.28 3.58 -1.10
CA GLN A 103 12.07 2.39 -0.26
C GLN A 103 11.45 1.25 -1.06
N LEU A 104 10.49 1.56 -1.94
CA LEU A 104 9.86 0.58 -2.83
C LEU A 104 10.87 -0.01 -3.82
N VAL A 105 11.71 0.84 -4.41
CA VAL A 105 12.78 0.41 -5.31
C VAL A 105 13.80 -0.48 -4.58
N ARG A 106 14.21 -0.10 -3.37
CA ARG A 106 15.12 -0.91 -2.54
C ARG A 106 14.51 -2.26 -2.20
N ASP A 107 13.26 -2.28 -1.77
CA ASP A 107 12.52 -3.49 -1.43
C ASP A 107 12.41 -4.43 -2.64
N ALA A 108 12.07 -3.92 -3.83
CA ALA A 108 12.03 -4.72 -5.06
C ALA A 108 13.39 -5.33 -5.40
N ARG A 109 14.50 -4.58 -5.23
CA ARG A 109 15.86 -5.11 -5.40
C ARG A 109 16.16 -6.24 -4.41
N GLU A 110 15.75 -6.10 -3.14
CA GLU A 110 15.89 -7.15 -2.12
C GLU A 110 15.07 -8.41 -2.47
N HIS A 111 13.98 -8.27 -3.22
CA HIS A 111 13.20 -9.38 -3.78
C HIS A 111 13.77 -9.92 -5.12
N GLY A 112 14.98 -9.50 -5.51
CA GLY A 112 15.64 -9.95 -6.73
C GLY A 112 15.03 -9.41 -8.02
N VAL A 113 14.34 -8.26 -7.97
CA VAL A 113 13.86 -7.55 -9.15
C VAL A 113 14.97 -6.65 -9.69
N GLU A 114 15.26 -6.76 -10.98
CA GLU A 114 16.14 -5.83 -11.68
C GLU A 114 15.43 -4.48 -11.81
N ILE A 115 16.06 -3.41 -11.31
CA ILE A 115 15.53 -2.05 -11.45
C ILE A 115 16.37 -1.29 -12.47
N CYS A 116 15.70 -0.91 -13.54
CA CYS A 116 16.20 -0.12 -14.62
C CYS A 116 15.94 1.37 -14.35
N GLU A 117 17.01 2.17 -14.32
CA GLU A 117 16.92 3.61 -14.06
C GLU A 117 16.11 4.36 -15.13
N VAL A 118 15.74 5.60 -14.83
CA VAL A 118 15.04 6.45 -15.79
C VAL A 118 15.96 6.71 -16.99
N ASP A 119 15.45 6.62 -18.21
CA ASP A 119 16.20 6.92 -19.43
C ASP A 119 15.29 7.50 -20.52
N VAL A 120 15.73 8.55 -21.22
CA VAL A 120 14.91 9.24 -22.24
C VAL A 120 14.55 8.34 -23.43
N ASN A 121 15.37 7.33 -23.75
CA ASN A 121 15.14 6.39 -24.84
C ASN A 121 14.28 5.19 -24.44
N HIS A 122 14.11 4.91 -23.14
CA HIS A 122 13.46 3.67 -22.69
C HIS A 122 12.31 3.89 -21.71
N SER A 123 12.34 4.96 -20.92
CA SER A 123 11.32 5.25 -19.92
C SER A 123 10.12 5.94 -20.52
N ASP A 124 8.95 5.42 -20.16
CA ASP A 124 7.69 6.11 -20.27
C ASP A 124 7.49 7.02 -19.04
N TRP A 125 6.40 7.77 -18.99
CA TRP A 125 5.96 8.56 -17.86
C TRP A 125 5.77 7.68 -16.63
N ASP A 126 5.03 6.58 -16.82
CA ASP A 126 4.80 5.55 -15.82
C ASP A 126 5.90 4.49 -15.83
N CYS A 127 6.07 3.79 -14.72
CA CYS A 127 7.00 2.67 -14.63
C CYS A 127 6.45 1.49 -15.45
N THR A 128 7.31 0.86 -16.24
CA THR A 128 6.97 -0.24 -17.14
C THR A 128 7.72 -1.51 -16.79
N LEU A 129 7.21 -2.64 -17.28
CA LEU A 129 7.82 -3.95 -17.11
C LEU A 129 8.53 -4.35 -18.41
N GLU A 130 9.84 -4.54 -18.32
CA GLU A 130 10.66 -5.03 -19.42
C GLU A 130 10.92 -6.52 -19.25
N ARG A 131 10.55 -7.32 -20.26
CA ARG A 131 10.79 -8.77 -20.20
C ARG A 131 12.28 -9.06 -20.18
N ARG A 132 12.69 -9.95 -19.25
CA ARG A 132 14.05 -10.47 -19.13
C ARG A 132 14.05 -11.99 -19.29
N THR A 133 15.25 -12.57 -19.36
CA THR A 133 15.44 -14.02 -19.28
C THR A 133 15.16 -14.48 -17.85
N GLY A 134 14.00 -15.11 -17.63
CA GLY A 134 13.57 -15.63 -16.33
C GLY A 134 12.08 -15.41 -16.08
N ASP A 135 11.66 -15.67 -14.84
CA ASP A 135 10.25 -15.57 -14.43
C ASP A 135 9.82 -14.15 -14.05
N LYS A 136 10.77 -13.25 -13.79
CA LYS A 136 10.54 -11.85 -13.40
C LYS A 136 10.90 -10.88 -14.53
N CYS A 137 10.12 -9.81 -14.65
CA CYS A 137 10.45 -8.67 -15.49
C CYS A 137 11.36 -7.69 -14.74
N ALA A 138 12.19 -6.94 -15.49
CA ALA A 138 12.84 -5.77 -14.96
C ALA A 138 11.83 -4.61 -14.86
N VAL A 139 11.91 -3.82 -13.80
CA VAL A 139 11.07 -2.62 -13.66
C VAL A 139 11.86 -1.42 -14.18
N ARG A 140 11.40 -0.83 -15.27
CA ARG A 140 11.89 0.46 -15.77
C ARG A 140 11.21 1.58 -15.00
N LEU A 141 12.00 2.41 -14.33
CA LEU A 141 11.48 3.60 -13.67
C LEU A 141 10.96 4.59 -14.71
N GLY A 142 9.74 5.08 -14.47
CA GLY A 142 9.12 6.10 -15.32
C GLY A 142 9.67 7.50 -15.05
N LEU A 143 9.53 8.39 -16.04
CA LEU A 143 9.95 9.80 -15.97
C LEU A 143 9.28 10.55 -14.81
N ARG A 144 8.12 10.08 -14.33
CA ARG A 144 7.45 10.62 -13.12
C ARG A 144 8.28 10.53 -11.85
N GLN A 145 9.29 9.65 -11.81
CA GLN A 145 10.20 9.52 -10.67
C GLN A 145 11.26 10.63 -10.64
N VAL A 146 11.41 11.40 -11.72
CA VAL A 146 12.33 12.55 -11.77
C VAL A 146 11.73 13.72 -10.98
N LYS A 147 12.44 14.14 -9.92
CA LYS A 147 11.96 15.18 -9.01
C LYS A 147 11.67 16.48 -9.75
N GLY A 148 10.43 16.95 -9.63
CA GLY A 148 9.96 18.20 -10.25
C GLY A 148 9.73 18.08 -11.76
N PHE A 149 9.87 16.91 -12.37
CA PHE A 149 9.55 16.73 -13.79
C PHE A 149 8.04 16.71 -14.00
N GLN A 150 7.56 17.43 -15.01
CA GLN A 150 6.13 17.60 -15.26
C GLN A 150 5.62 16.54 -16.23
N GLU A 151 4.41 16.04 -15.99
CA GLU A 151 3.77 15.03 -16.84
C GLU A 151 3.70 15.47 -18.30
N ALA A 152 3.28 16.71 -18.56
CA ALA A 152 3.23 17.25 -19.92
C ALA A 152 4.58 17.16 -20.65
N SER A 153 5.70 17.42 -19.94
CA SER A 153 7.04 17.24 -20.53
C SER A 153 7.38 15.77 -20.74
N GLY A 154 7.00 14.89 -19.82
CA GLY A 154 7.19 13.45 -19.97
C GLY A 154 6.44 12.86 -21.16
N ARG A 155 5.17 13.25 -21.35
CA ARG A 155 4.37 12.84 -22.52
C ARG A 155 5.00 13.31 -23.84
N ILE A 156 5.55 14.53 -23.87
CA ILE A 156 6.30 15.01 -25.05
C ILE A 156 7.53 14.13 -25.34
N VAL A 157 8.25 13.70 -24.30
CA VAL A 157 9.40 12.79 -24.48
C VAL A 157 8.94 11.46 -25.06
N GLU A 158 7.90 10.84 -24.49
CA GLU A 158 7.33 9.57 -24.98
C GLU A 158 6.93 9.65 -26.45
N GLU A 159 6.12 10.66 -26.81
CA GLU A 159 5.57 10.84 -28.16
C GLU A 159 6.66 11.14 -29.19
N ARG A 160 7.66 11.95 -28.82
CA ARG A 160 8.63 12.48 -29.77
C ARG A 160 9.94 11.70 -29.84
N ARG A 161 10.17 10.75 -28.93
CA ARG A 161 11.33 9.83 -28.93
C ARG A 161 11.46 9.07 -30.26
N GLY A 162 10.36 8.52 -30.80
CA GLY A 162 10.39 7.73 -32.04
C GLY A 162 11.34 6.53 -31.96
N GLY A 163 12.13 6.28 -33.01
CA GLY A 163 13.09 5.16 -33.10
C GLY A 163 14.37 5.30 -32.26
N GLY A 164 14.41 6.26 -31.33
CA GLY A 164 15.56 6.54 -30.48
C GLY A 164 16.21 7.90 -30.76
N LEU A 165 16.87 8.39 -29.72
CA LEU A 165 17.62 9.63 -29.64
C LEU A 165 19.10 9.26 -29.56
N ASP A 166 19.96 10.02 -30.24
CA ASP A 166 21.40 9.75 -30.36
C ASP A 166 22.27 10.79 -29.62
N SER A 167 21.69 11.92 -29.22
CA SER A 167 22.40 13.02 -28.59
C SER A 167 21.43 13.96 -27.86
N VAL A 168 21.94 14.73 -26.89
CA VAL A 168 21.16 15.77 -26.20
C VAL A 168 20.67 16.85 -27.17
N ARG A 169 21.47 17.17 -28.19
CA ARG A 169 21.07 18.11 -29.24
C ARG A 169 19.88 17.57 -30.05
N HIS A 170 19.90 16.31 -30.43
CA HIS A 170 18.79 15.68 -31.13
C HIS A 170 17.54 15.59 -30.23
N PHE A 171 17.70 15.26 -28.95
CA PHE A 171 16.64 15.32 -27.95
C PHE A 171 16.00 16.72 -27.88
N TRP A 172 16.82 17.77 -27.77
CA TRP A 172 16.34 19.15 -27.73
C TRP A 172 15.60 19.55 -29.00
N LEU A 173 16.15 19.25 -30.19
CA LEU A 173 15.52 19.56 -31.47
C LEU A 173 14.18 18.84 -31.67
N ARG A 174 14.05 17.60 -31.19
CA ARG A 174 12.83 16.80 -31.32
C ARG A 174 11.77 17.22 -30.32
N THR A 175 12.16 17.32 -29.05
CA THR A 175 11.21 17.58 -27.96
C THR A 175 10.84 19.05 -27.85
N GLY A 176 11.73 19.97 -28.23
CA GLY A 176 11.55 21.41 -28.05
C GLY A 176 11.50 21.83 -26.57
N LEU A 177 11.89 20.94 -25.65
CA LEU A 177 11.85 21.21 -24.22
C LEU A 177 12.91 22.23 -23.81
N GLY A 178 12.57 23.10 -22.87
CA GLY A 178 13.47 24.16 -22.42
C GLY A 178 14.70 23.62 -21.67
N PRO A 179 15.78 24.42 -21.56
CA PRO A 179 17.04 24.00 -20.91
C PRO A 179 16.86 23.45 -19.50
N ARG A 180 16.00 24.06 -18.67
CA ARG A 180 15.71 23.60 -17.30
C ARG A 180 15.14 22.18 -17.23
N VAL A 181 14.40 21.77 -18.26
CA VAL A 181 13.81 20.42 -18.34
C VAL A 181 14.90 19.40 -18.67
N ILE A 182 15.81 19.77 -19.58
CA ILE A 182 16.99 18.97 -19.94
C ILE A 182 17.92 18.83 -18.73
N GLU A 183 18.19 19.91 -18.00
CA GLU A 183 18.99 19.89 -16.77
C GLU A 183 18.42 18.92 -15.74
N ARG A 184 17.10 18.92 -15.51
CA ARG A 184 16.46 17.96 -14.59
C ARG A 184 16.60 16.50 -15.02
N LEU A 185 16.54 16.23 -16.32
CA LEU A 185 16.77 14.90 -16.86
C LEU A 185 18.23 14.48 -16.72
N ALA A 186 19.16 15.41 -16.92
CA ALA A 186 20.59 15.17 -16.69
C ALA A 186 20.91 14.92 -15.21
N ASP A 187 20.33 15.70 -14.29
CA ASP A 187 20.43 15.51 -12.84
C ASP A 187 19.86 14.17 -12.37
N ALA A 188 19.03 13.53 -13.18
CA ALA A 188 18.46 12.20 -12.93
C ALA A 188 19.16 11.06 -13.70
N ASP A 189 20.30 11.34 -14.36
CA ASP A 189 21.03 10.40 -15.22
C ASP A 189 20.20 9.80 -16.37
N ALA A 190 19.20 10.53 -16.85
CA ALA A 190 18.27 10.02 -17.86
C ALA A 190 18.87 9.92 -19.28
N PHE A 191 20.15 10.27 -19.47
CA PHE A 191 20.85 10.22 -20.76
C PHE A 191 21.91 9.10 -20.86
N ARG A 192 21.88 8.10 -19.96
CA ARG A 192 22.83 6.97 -19.97
C ARG A 192 22.84 6.21 -21.30
N SER A 193 21.69 6.04 -21.96
CA SER A 193 21.62 5.41 -23.29
C SER A 193 22.37 6.17 -24.39
N LEU A 194 22.68 7.45 -24.17
CA LEU A 194 23.49 8.29 -25.07
C LEU A 194 24.99 8.23 -24.73
N GLY A 195 25.39 7.40 -23.76
CA GLY A 195 26.77 7.34 -23.26
C GLY A 195 27.15 8.53 -22.38
N LEU A 196 26.17 9.30 -21.90
CA LEU A 196 26.37 10.45 -21.02
C LEU A 196 26.02 10.04 -19.59
N ASP A 197 27.02 10.02 -18.73
CA ASP A 197 26.84 9.94 -17.27
C ASP A 197 26.99 11.35 -16.68
N ARG A 198 26.68 11.54 -15.40
CA ARG A 198 26.81 12.82 -14.68
C ARG A 198 28.24 13.38 -14.59
N ARG A 199 29.22 12.78 -15.27
CA ARG A 199 30.66 13.09 -15.23
C ARG A 199 31.21 13.40 -16.61
#